data_AF-M1NZE2-F1
#
_entry.id   AF-M1NZE2-F1
#
_cell.length_a   1.000
_cell.length_b   1.000
_cell.length_c   1.000
_cell.angle_alpha   90.00
_cell.angle_beta   90.00
_cell.angle_gamma   90.00
#
_symmetry.space_group_name_H-M   'P 1'
#
loop_
_entity.id
_entity.type
_entity.pdbx_description
1 polymer ?
#
loop_
_entity_poly.entity_id
_entity_poly.type
_entity_poly.pdbx_seq_one_letter_code
_entity_poly.pdbx_strand_id
1 'polypeptide(L)'
;MNYLTIISTCYCGDGAVKLEKARQLLEVYGKGLLQQEEIVDQLRSVRDKVVLLDTHMTAMNMGKTCTRCAAAPKGGCCSVYMGNENNDALLLLMNILAGVDVRPVCDNGVECCFLGTGGCILLFKPIFCLNYLCKRIRKESNTEELRKLELKTGVVLTAQSDLEQLLIRFLQGER
;
A
#
# COMPACT_ATOMS: atom_id res chain seq x y z
N MET A 1 -0.86 11.05 -20.40
CA MET A 1 0.54 11.23 -19.97
C MET A 1 1.42 10.31 -20.79
N ASN A 2 2.60 10.76 -21.21
CA ASN A 2 3.56 9.83 -21.82
C ASN A 2 4.26 8.98 -20.74
N TYR A 3 4.95 7.93 -21.15
CA TYR A 3 5.62 7.00 -20.23
C TYR A 3 6.62 7.68 -19.29
N LEU A 4 7.46 8.61 -19.79
CA LEU A 4 8.44 9.32 -18.97
C LEU A 4 7.77 10.21 -17.91
N THR A 5 6.64 10.83 -18.25
CA THR A 5 5.83 11.61 -17.29
C THR A 5 5.24 10.71 -16.20
N ILE A 6 4.80 9.49 -16.54
CA ILE A 6 4.31 8.54 -15.54
C ILE A 6 5.43 8.13 -14.59
N ILE A 7 6.60 7.76 -15.12
CA ILE A 7 7.76 7.39 -14.30
C ILE A 7 8.12 8.52 -13.33
N SER A 8 8.32 9.73 -13.84
CA SER A 8 8.74 10.86 -13.02
C SER A 8 7.68 11.32 -12.01
N THR A 9 6.40 11.21 -12.34
CA THR A 9 5.30 11.65 -11.47
C THR A 9 4.94 10.60 -10.43
N CYS A 10 4.91 9.33 -10.82
CA CYS A 10 4.37 8.27 -9.98
C CYS A 10 5.44 7.58 -9.14
N TYR A 11 6.69 7.47 -9.61
CA TYR A 11 7.67 6.57 -8.99
C TYR A 11 8.93 7.27 -8.46
N CYS A 12 9.19 8.53 -8.85
CA CYS A 12 10.36 9.28 -8.41
C CYS A 12 10.11 10.14 -7.17
N GLY A 13 11.17 10.42 -6.41
CA GLY A 13 11.13 11.24 -5.19
C GLY A 13 11.11 10.42 -3.90
N ASP A 14 11.12 11.09 -2.76
CA ASP A 14 10.91 10.46 -1.45
C ASP A 14 9.41 10.32 -1.12
N GLY A 15 9.09 9.77 0.05
CA GLY A 15 7.71 9.49 0.43
C GLY A 15 6.84 10.74 0.54
N ALA A 16 7.40 11.88 0.96
CA ALA A 16 6.66 13.14 1.07
C ALA A 16 6.35 13.70 -0.33
N VAL A 17 7.34 13.69 -1.22
CA VAL A 17 7.15 14.08 -2.63
C VAL A 17 6.11 13.19 -3.31
N LYS A 18 6.20 11.86 -3.14
CA LYS A 18 5.25 10.91 -3.75
C LYS A 18 3.82 11.08 -3.20
N LEU A 19 3.65 11.36 -1.91
CA LEU A 19 2.33 11.65 -1.34
C LEU A 19 1.74 12.94 -1.93
N GLU A 20 2.55 13.98 -2.10
CA GLU A 20 2.10 15.21 -2.74
C GLU A 20 1.72 14.98 -4.21
N LYS A 21 2.49 14.16 -4.94
CA LYS A 21 2.12 13.73 -6.29
C LYS A 21 0.82 12.96 -6.35
N ALA A 22 0.56 12.08 -5.40
CA ALA A 22 -0.72 11.36 -5.31
C ALA A 22 -1.91 12.32 -5.15
N ARG A 23 -1.75 13.38 -4.34
CA ARG A 23 -2.78 14.43 -4.16
C ARG A 23 -2.99 15.25 -5.42
N GLN A 24 -1.90 15.63 -6.11
CA GLN A 24 -1.98 16.33 -7.40
C GLN A 24 -2.70 15.48 -8.46
N LEU A 25 -2.41 14.18 -8.52
CA LEU A 25 -3.12 13.26 -9.41
C LEU A 25 -4.61 13.16 -9.05
N LEU A 26 -4.95 13.11 -7.77
CA LEU A 26 -6.35 13.10 -7.32
C LEU A 26 -7.08 14.38 -7.73
N GLU A 27 -6.47 15.55 -7.54
CA GLU A 27 -7.07 16.84 -7.89
C GLU A 27 -7.37 16.92 -9.40
N VAL A 28 -6.43 16.49 -10.23
CA VAL A 28 -6.56 16.58 -11.69
C VAL A 28 -7.44 15.47 -12.28
N TYR A 29 -7.28 14.23 -11.82
CA TYR A 29 -7.87 13.05 -12.47
C TYR A 29 -8.92 12.33 -11.61
N GLY A 30 -9.00 12.60 -10.31
CA GLY A 30 -9.82 11.83 -9.36
C GLY A 30 -11.30 11.74 -9.76
N LYS A 31 -11.90 12.85 -10.21
CA LYS A 31 -13.28 12.85 -10.71
C LYS A 31 -13.44 11.97 -11.95
N GLY A 32 -12.51 12.04 -12.89
CA GLY A 32 -12.55 11.25 -14.13
C GLY A 32 -12.35 9.76 -13.88
N LEU A 33 -11.45 9.41 -12.95
CA LEU A 33 -11.22 8.04 -12.50
C LEU A 33 -12.48 7.44 -11.86
N LEU A 34 -13.13 8.19 -10.97
CA LEU A 34 -14.36 7.74 -10.29
C LEU A 34 -15.60 7.73 -11.18
N GLN A 35 -15.52 8.27 -12.40
CA GLN A 35 -16.57 8.15 -13.42
C GLN A 35 -16.43 6.89 -14.28
N GLN A 36 -15.28 6.21 -14.25
CA GLN A 36 -15.10 4.94 -14.96
C GLN A 36 -15.64 3.79 -14.12
N GLU A 37 -16.71 3.16 -14.58
CA GLU A 37 -17.35 2.03 -13.88
C GLU A 37 -16.34 0.90 -13.61
N GLU A 38 -15.51 0.55 -14.60
CA GLU A 38 -14.47 -0.48 -14.48
C GLU A 38 -13.48 -0.17 -13.34
N ILE A 39 -13.05 1.08 -13.19
CA ILE A 39 -12.11 1.48 -12.14
C ILE A 39 -12.78 1.41 -10.77
N VAL A 40 -14.02 1.88 -10.66
CA VAL A 40 -14.78 1.86 -9.40
C VAL A 40 -15.05 0.43 -8.94
N ASP A 41 -15.44 -0.45 -9.87
CA ASP A 41 -15.68 -1.85 -9.59
C ASP A 41 -14.40 -2.59 -9.21
N GLN A 42 -13.30 -2.33 -9.92
CA GLN A 42 -12.01 -2.92 -9.57
C GLN A 42 -11.52 -2.41 -8.20
N LEU A 43 -11.67 -1.12 -7.90
CA LEU A 43 -11.32 -0.56 -6.59
C LEU A 43 -12.07 -1.24 -5.45
N ARG A 44 -13.38 -1.47 -5.63
CA ARG A 44 -14.21 -2.22 -4.66
C ARG A 44 -13.75 -3.67 -4.53
N SER A 45 -13.53 -4.33 -5.67
CA SER A 45 -13.07 -5.71 -5.78
C SER A 45 -11.72 -5.95 -5.08
N VAL A 46 -10.77 -5.02 -5.21
CA VAL A 46 -9.48 -5.08 -4.51
C VAL A 46 -9.66 -4.82 -3.02
N ARG A 47 -10.47 -3.82 -2.64
CA ARG A 47 -10.77 -3.51 -1.24
C ARG A 47 -11.33 -4.72 -0.49
N ASP A 48 -12.27 -5.46 -1.07
CA ASP A 48 -12.85 -6.64 -0.45
C ASP A 48 -11.79 -7.74 -0.21
N LYS A 49 -10.89 -7.96 -1.18
CA LYS A 49 -9.77 -8.89 -1.04
C LYS A 49 -8.80 -8.47 0.06
N VAL A 50 -8.51 -7.17 0.15
CA VAL A 50 -7.66 -6.63 1.20
C VAL A 50 -8.30 -6.80 2.58
N VAL A 51 -9.61 -6.58 2.73
CA VAL A 51 -10.30 -6.81 4.01
C VAL A 51 -10.14 -8.26 4.47
N LEU A 52 -10.23 -9.23 3.56
CA LEU A 52 -10.00 -10.65 3.89
C LEU A 52 -8.56 -10.96 4.29
N LEU A 53 -7.57 -10.27 3.70
CA LEU A 53 -6.17 -10.36 4.07
C LEU A 53 -5.92 -9.70 5.42
N ASP A 54 -6.42 -8.48 5.62
CA ASP A 54 -6.22 -7.67 6.83
C ASP A 54 -6.87 -8.32 8.06
N THR A 55 -8.03 -8.97 7.88
CA THR A 55 -8.64 -9.82 8.93
C THR A 55 -7.70 -10.94 9.36
N HIS A 56 -7.03 -11.60 8.39
CA HIS A 56 -6.07 -12.67 8.68
C HIS A 56 -4.80 -12.12 9.34
N MET A 57 -4.25 -11.02 8.83
CA MET A 57 -3.09 -10.34 9.43
C MET A 57 -3.37 -9.84 10.86
N THR A 58 -4.60 -9.40 11.13
CA THR A 58 -5.07 -9.00 12.45
C THR A 58 -5.17 -10.18 13.41
N ALA A 59 -5.71 -11.32 12.95
CA ALA A 59 -5.74 -12.55 13.74
C ALA A 59 -4.32 -13.04 14.10
N MET A 60 -3.36 -12.84 13.20
CA MET A 60 -1.92 -13.08 13.43
C MET A 60 -1.23 -11.96 14.23
N ASN A 61 -1.96 -10.95 14.70
CA ASN A 61 -1.46 -9.80 15.46
C ASN A 61 -0.31 -9.03 14.78
N MET A 62 -0.23 -9.07 13.44
CA MET A 62 0.91 -8.56 12.69
C MET A 62 1.08 -7.05 12.85
N GLY A 63 -0.01 -6.28 12.86
CA GLY A 63 0.03 -4.81 13.01
C GLY A 63 0.75 -4.38 14.29
N LYS A 64 0.34 -4.91 15.45
CA LYS A 64 1.00 -4.64 16.74
C LYS A 64 2.44 -5.15 16.77
N THR A 65 2.70 -6.32 16.19
CA THR A 65 4.06 -6.85 16.08
C THR A 65 4.95 -5.92 15.26
N CYS A 66 4.47 -5.36 14.14
CA CYS A 66 5.18 -4.40 13.31
C CYS A 66 5.44 -3.09 14.06
N THR A 67 4.43 -2.49 14.69
CA THR A 67 4.56 -1.26 15.51
C THR A 67 5.61 -1.43 16.60
N ARG A 68 5.53 -2.51 17.39
CA ARG A 68 6.51 -2.80 18.46
C ARG A 68 7.92 -3.06 17.90
N CYS A 69 8.02 -3.69 16.74
CA CYS A 69 9.29 -4.05 16.12
C CYS A 69 10.00 -2.85 15.51
N ALA A 70 9.27 -1.90 14.93
CA ALA A 70 9.85 -0.74 14.25
C ALA A 70 10.67 0.14 15.23
N ALA A 71 10.16 0.34 16.44
CA ALA A 71 10.84 1.07 17.51
C ALA A 71 12.00 0.28 18.18
N ALA A 72 12.16 -1.01 17.89
CA ALA A 72 13.08 -1.87 18.63
C ALA A 72 14.49 -1.95 18.00
N PRO A 73 15.57 -2.03 18.81
CA PRO A 73 16.91 -2.34 18.32
C PRO A 73 16.93 -3.67 17.54
N LYS A 74 17.54 -3.68 16.35
CA LYS A 74 17.57 -4.82 15.41
C LYS A 74 16.20 -5.23 14.84
N GLY A 75 15.17 -4.39 14.99
CA GLY A 75 13.90 -4.48 14.26
C GLY A 75 13.94 -3.68 12.95
N GLY A 76 12.76 -3.28 12.44
CA GLY A 76 12.70 -2.20 11.45
C GLY A 76 12.49 -2.57 9.98
N CYS A 77 11.76 -3.64 9.63
CA CYS A 77 11.29 -3.74 8.23
C CYS A 77 10.29 -2.61 7.88
N CYS A 78 9.51 -2.13 8.85
CA CYS A 78 8.69 -0.92 8.73
C CYS A 78 9.49 0.33 9.16
N SER A 79 10.60 0.60 8.46
CA SER A 79 11.49 1.73 8.73
C SER A 79 11.15 2.97 7.90
N VAL A 80 11.84 4.08 8.17
CA VAL A 80 11.78 5.31 7.38
C VAL A 80 12.08 5.05 5.90
N TYR A 81 13.01 4.14 5.60
CA TYR A 81 13.29 3.70 4.22
C TYR A 81 12.06 3.08 3.56
N MET A 82 11.30 2.26 4.30
CA MET A 82 10.04 1.68 3.80
C MET A 82 9.00 2.76 3.48
N GLY A 83 8.91 3.79 4.34
CA GLY A 83 8.02 4.93 4.11
C GLY A 83 8.40 5.74 2.87
N ASN A 84 9.69 6.00 2.69
CA ASN A 84 10.22 6.89 1.66
C ASN A 84 10.33 6.24 0.28
N GLU A 85 10.80 5.00 0.22
CA GLU A 85 11.18 4.38 -1.06
C GLU A 85 10.07 3.50 -1.63
N ASN A 86 9.39 2.71 -0.80
CA ASN A 86 8.56 1.61 -1.28
C ASN A 86 7.09 1.97 -1.53
N ASN A 87 6.62 3.16 -1.14
CA ASN A 87 5.29 3.63 -1.51
C ASN A 87 5.40 4.58 -2.68
N ASP A 88 5.00 4.16 -3.88
CA ASP A 88 4.86 5.04 -5.04
C ASP A 88 3.58 5.89 -4.96
N ALA A 89 3.52 6.98 -5.73
CA ALA A 89 2.39 7.90 -5.70
C ALA A 89 1.09 7.26 -6.23
N LEU A 90 1.20 6.23 -7.08
CA LEU A 90 0.04 5.56 -7.66
C LEU A 90 -0.65 4.67 -6.62
N LEU A 91 0.11 3.92 -5.83
CA LEU A 91 -0.37 3.16 -4.68
C LEU A 91 -1.00 4.09 -3.63
N LEU A 92 -0.39 5.25 -3.37
CA LEU A 92 -0.95 6.24 -2.45
C LEU A 92 -2.26 6.83 -2.99
N LEU A 93 -2.33 7.12 -4.30
CA LEU A 93 -3.56 7.54 -4.97
C LEU A 93 -4.66 6.48 -4.87
N MET A 94 -4.35 5.20 -5.11
CA MET A 94 -5.30 4.09 -4.94
C MET A 94 -5.90 4.10 -3.53
N ASN A 95 -5.06 4.26 -2.50
CA ASN A 95 -5.53 4.34 -1.11
C ASN A 95 -6.48 5.52 -0.89
N ILE A 96 -6.12 6.71 -1.41
CA ILE A 96 -6.97 7.90 -1.29
C ILE A 96 -8.31 7.70 -2.00
N LEU A 97 -8.31 7.13 -3.21
CA LEU A 97 -9.53 6.80 -3.95
C LEU A 97 -10.41 5.78 -3.20
N ALA A 98 -9.81 4.85 -2.46
CA ALA A 98 -10.52 3.92 -1.59
C ALA A 98 -11.06 4.55 -0.30
N GLY A 99 -10.86 5.85 -0.09
CA GLY A 99 -11.33 6.61 1.06
C GLY A 99 -10.41 6.54 2.28
N VAL A 100 -9.14 6.14 2.10
CA VAL A 100 -8.15 6.16 3.19
C VAL A 100 -7.64 7.60 3.37
N ASP A 101 -7.62 8.07 4.61
CA ASP A 101 -6.94 9.32 5.00
C ASP A 101 -5.42 9.10 5.01
N VAL A 102 -4.80 9.22 3.83
CA VAL A 102 -3.37 8.98 3.66
C VAL A 102 -2.57 10.19 4.16
N ARG A 103 -2.00 10.04 5.36
CA ARG A 103 -1.11 11.02 6.00
C ARG A 103 -0.01 10.36 6.82
N PRO A 104 1.14 11.03 7.02
CA PRO A 104 2.11 10.62 8.02
C PRO A 104 1.46 10.56 9.40
N VAL A 105 1.67 9.45 10.11
CA VAL A 105 1.24 9.21 11.50
C VAL A 105 2.43 8.96 12.43
N CYS A 106 3.64 8.89 11.88
CA CYS A 106 4.91 8.88 12.60
C CYS A 106 5.94 9.78 11.88
N ASP A 107 6.74 10.53 12.63
CA ASP A 107 7.76 11.46 12.11
C ASP A 107 9.03 11.49 12.98
N ASN A 108 9.46 10.32 13.45
CA ASN A 108 10.66 10.21 14.29
C ASN A 108 11.95 9.96 13.49
N GLY A 109 11.87 10.00 12.15
CA GLY A 109 13.01 9.74 11.25
C GLY A 109 13.55 8.31 11.26
N VAL A 110 12.90 7.37 11.95
CA VAL A 110 13.36 5.98 12.12
C VAL A 110 12.34 4.99 11.58
N GLU A 111 11.07 5.19 11.90
CA GLU A 111 9.97 4.30 11.54
C GLU A 111 9.31 4.72 10.22
N CYS A 112 8.58 3.80 9.60
CA CYS A 112 7.76 4.13 8.45
C CYS A 112 6.70 5.15 8.87
N CYS A 113 6.59 6.24 8.12
CA CYS A 113 5.66 7.34 8.44
C CYS A 113 4.18 6.92 8.39
N PHE A 114 3.83 5.81 7.73
CA PHE A 114 2.47 5.26 7.69
C PHE A 114 2.18 4.20 8.77
N LEU A 115 3.15 3.90 9.64
CA LEU A 115 2.99 2.93 10.72
C LEU A 115 2.36 3.60 11.96
N GLY A 116 1.09 3.33 12.20
CA GLY A 116 0.37 3.76 13.39
C GLY A 116 0.49 2.78 14.56
N THR A 117 -0.20 3.10 15.66
CA THR A 117 -0.20 2.29 16.89
C THR A 117 -0.81 0.90 16.71
N GLY A 118 -1.72 0.73 15.75
CA GLY A 118 -2.36 -0.54 15.39
C GLY A 118 -1.73 -1.27 14.20
N GLY A 119 -0.73 -0.68 13.55
CA GLY A 119 -0.16 -1.15 12.29
C GLY A 119 -0.22 -0.09 11.19
N CYS A 120 0.08 -0.49 9.96
CA CYS A 120 0.08 0.41 8.81
C CYS A 120 -1.33 0.95 8.52
N ILE A 121 -1.47 2.26 8.31
CA ILE A 121 -2.77 2.88 7.98
C ILE A 121 -3.21 2.64 6.53
N LEU A 122 -2.29 2.23 5.66
CA LEU A 122 -2.60 2.01 4.25
C LEU A 122 -3.38 0.71 4.09
N LEU A 123 -4.46 0.80 3.32
CA LEU A 123 -5.25 -0.34 2.88
C LEU A 123 -4.44 -1.15 1.85
N PHE A 124 -4.10 -0.52 0.72
CA PHE A 124 -3.22 -1.10 -0.30
C PHE A 124 -1.77 -0.88 0.10
N LYS A 125 -0.98 -1.94 0.07
CA LYS A 125 0.39 -1.93 0.58
C LYS A 125 1.37 -2.33 -0.53
N PRO A 126 2.62 -1.83 -0.51
CA PRO A 126 3.65 -2.24 -1.45
C PRO A 126 3.89 -3.75 -1.41
N ILE A 127 4.34 -4.31 -2.53
CA ILE A 127 4.62 -5.75 -2.65
C ILE A 127 5.54 -6.27 -1.53
N PHE A 128 6.56 -5.50 -1.16
CA PHE A 128 7.46 -5.86 -0.07
C PHE A 128 6.70 -6.01 1.26
N CYS A 129 5.80 -5.08 1.59
CA CYS A 129 5.04 -5.09 2.83
C CYS A 129 4.09 -6.29 2.95
N LEU A 130 3.65 -6.84 1.82
CA LEU A 130 2.72 -7.98 1.79
C LEU A 130 3.45 -9.33 1.66
N ASN A 131 4.54 -9.40 0.89
CA ASN A 131 5.26 -10.66 0.63
C ASN A 131 6.42 -10.93 1.60
N TYR A 132 6.98 -9.92 2.27
CA TYR A 132 8.11 -10.14 3.15
C TYR A 132 7.70 -10.66 4.53
N LEU A 133 7.73 -11.98 4.68
CA LEU A 133 7.52 -12.65 5.97
C LEU A 133 8.79 -12.56 6.82
N CYS A 134 8.90 -11.51 7.63
CA CYS A 134 10.07 -11.29 8.47
C CYS A 134 10.27 -12.44 9.49
N LYS A 135 11.49 -12.55 10.04
CA LYS A 135 11.83 -13.62 11.01
C LYS A 135 10.91 -13.67 12.23
N ARG A 136 10.34 -12.54 12.66
CA ARG A 136 9.41 -12.48 13.81
C ARG A 136 8.06 -13.09 13.43
N ILE A 137 7.47 -12.65 12.33
CA ILE A 137 6.20 -13.20 11.80
C ILE A 137 6.33 -14.72 11.64
N ARG A 138 7.40 -15.21 11.00
CA ARG A 138 7.61 -16.65 10.81
C ARG A 138 7.75 -17.45 12.12
N LYS A 139 8.32 -16.87 13.17
CA LYS A 139 8.50 -17.53 14.47
C LYS A 139 7.22 -17.51 15.32
N GLU A 140 6.40 -16.48 15.14
CA GLU A 140 5.17 -16.25 15.90
C GLU A 140 3.94 -16.90 15.25
N SER A 141 4.09 -17.49 14.05
CA SER A 141 2.98 -18.09 13.28
C SER A 141 3.19 -19.57 13.05
N ASN A 142 2.10 -20.32 12.93
CA ASN A 142 2.14 -21.72 12.49
C ASN A 142 2.07 -21.84 10.95
N THR A 143 2.36 -23.03 10.43
CA THR A 143 2.41 -23.29 8.98
C THR A 143 1.09 -23.00 8.27
N GLU A 144 -0.06 -23.28 8.89
CA GLU A 144 -1.36 -23.06 8.26
C GLU A 144 -1.71 -21.56 8.20
N GLU A 145 -1.34 -20.79 9.22
CA GLU A 145 -1.47 -19.33 9.20
C GLU A 145 -0.63 -18.70 8.08
N LEU A 146 0.62 -19.13 7.95
CA LEU A 146 1.52 -18.64 6.89
C LEU A 146 0.99 -19.02 5.50
N ARG A 147 0.54 -20.26 5.31
CA ARG A 147 -0.06 -20.70 4.04
C ARG A 147 -1.29 -19.87 3.65
N LYS A 148 -2.19 -19.62 4.61
CA LYS A 148 -3.37 -18.76 4.39
C LYS A 148 -2.97 -17.32 4.08
N LEU A 149 -1.96 -16.80 4.76
CA LEU A 149 -1.43 -15.45 4.54
C LEU A 149 -0.90 -15.32 3.11
N GLU A 150 -0.01 -16.22 2.68
CA GLU A 150 0.58 -16.22 1.34
C GLU A 150 -0.47 -16.30 0.23
N LEU A 151 -1.47 -17.19 0.37
CA LEU A 151 -2.57 -17.30 -0.59
C LEU A 151 -3.37 -15.99 -0.72
N LYS A 152 -3.73 -15.38 0.42
CA LYS A 152 -4.48 -14.12 0.44
C LYS A 152 -3.65 -12.96 -0.09
N THR A 153 -2.37 -12.92 0.26
CA THR A 153 -1.42 -11.94 -0.27
C THR A 153 -1.31 -12.04 -1.79
N GLY A 154 -1.17 -13.24 -2.36
CA GLY A 154 -1.12 -13.43 -3.81
C GLY A 154 -2.35 -12.87 -4.51
N VAL A 155 -3.55 -13.18 -3.98
CA VAL A 155 -4.83 -12.65 -4.50
C VAL A 155 -4.89 -11.11 -4.45
N VAL A 156 -4.43 -10.50 -3.35
CA VAL A 156 -4.39 -9.03 -3.21
C VAL A 156 -3.39 -8.42 -4.18
N LEU A 157 -2.19 -9.00 -4.32
CA LEU A 157 -1.16 -8.45 -5.20
C LEU A 157 -1.55 -8.48 -6.66
N THR A 158 -2.15 -9.57 -7.13
CA THR A 158 -2.72 -9.64 -8.48
C THR A 158 -3.76 -8.54 -8.68
N ALA A 159 -4.73 -8.45 -7.77
CA ALA A 159 -5.80 -7.48 -7.91
C ALA A 159 -5.30 -6.01 -7.83
N GLN A 160 -4.34 -5.73 -6.95
CA GLN A 160 -3.67 -4.41 -6.87
C GLN A 160 -2.95 -4.07 -8.17
N SER A 161 -2.20 -5.02 -8.74
CA SER A 161 -1.49 -4.84 -10.02
C SER A 161 -2.46 -4.57 -11.17
N ASP A 162 -3.59 -5.28 -11.22
CA ASP A 162 -4.61 -5.07 -12.26
C ASP A 162 -5.22 -3.67 -12.17
N LEU A 163 -5.51 -3.19 -10.94
CA LEU A 163 -5.97 -1.83 -10.70
C LEU A 163 -4.90 -0.80 -11.07
N GLU A 164 -3.64 -1.04 -10.72
CA GLU A 164 -2.52 -0.16 -11.08
C GLU A 164 -2.42 0.02 -12.60
N GLN A 165 -2.51 -1.07 -13.36
CA GLN A 165 -2.50 -1.04 -14.83
C GLN A 165 -3.69 -0.26 -15.41
N LEU A 166 -4.89 -0.42 -14.84
CA LEU A 166 -6.07 0.35 -15.24
C LEU A 166 -5.86 1.86 -15.03
N LEU A 167 -5.33 2.25 -13.87
CA LEU A 167 -5.03 3.66 -13.60
C LEU A 167 -3.95 4.20 -14.54
N ILE A 168 -2.91 3.43 -14.83
CA ILE A 168 -1.86 3.82 -15.78
C ILE A 168 -2.46 4.07 -17.18
N ARG A 169 -3.26 3.12 -17.71
CA ARG A 169 -3.91 3.29 -19.03
C ARG A 169 -4.78 4.54 -19.09
N PHE A 170 -5.60 4.76 -18.05
CA PHE A 170 -6.41 5.96 -17.93
C PHE A 170 -5.54 7.23 -17.95
N LEU A 171 -4.45 7.26 -17.17
CA LEU A 171 -3.52 8.39 -17.14
C LEU A 171 -2.80 8.59 -18.47
N GLN A 172 -2.59 7.53 -19.26
CA GLN A 172 -2.04 7.62 -20.62
C GLN A 172 -3.05 8.16 -21.64
N GLY A 173 -4.34 8.17 -21.29
CA GLY A 173 -5.43 8.58 -22.18
C GLY A 173 -5.94 7.43 -23.06
N GLU A 174 -5.54 6.19 -22.75
CA GLU A 174 -6.10 4.97 -23.31
C GLU A 174 -7.45 4.77 -22.63
N ARG A 175 -8.55 4.94 -23.37
CA ARG A 175 -9.92 4.74 -22.89
C ARG A 175 -10.39 3.35 -23.24
#